data_AF-Q1WM42-F1
#
_entry.id   AF-Q1WM42-F1
#
_cell.length_a   1.000
_cell.length_b   1.000
_cell.length_c   1.000
_cell.angle_alpha   90.00
_cell.angle_beta   90.00
_cell.angle_gamma   90.00
#
_symmetry.space_group_name_H-M   'P 1'
#
loop_
_entity.id
_entity.type
_entity.pdbx_description
1 polymer ?
#
loop_
_entity_poly.entity_id
_entity_poly.type
_entity_poly.pdbx_seq_one_letter_code
_entity_poly.pdbx_strand_id
1 'polypeptide(L)' 'GWTVERKENKAEGKCLIEALDAILPPTRPTDKALRLPLQ' A
#
# COMPACT_ATOMS: atom_id res chain seq x y z
N GLY A 1 7.61 -1.15 18.07
CA GLY A 1 6.31 -0.73 17.55
C GLY A 1 6.53 0.25 16.41
N TRP A 2 5.60 0.34 15.49
CA TRP A 2 5.65 1.19 14.30
C TRP A 2 4.37 2.01 14.22
N THR A 3 4.46 3.19 13.62
CA THR A 3 3.34 4.11 13.39
C THR A 3 3.41 4.62 11.96
N VAL A 4 2.27 4.65 11.27
CA VAL A 4 2.12 5.13 9.90
C VAL A 4 1.01 6.15 9.86
N GLU A 5 1.32 7.37 9.43
CA GLU A 5 0.34 8.40 9.09
C GLU A 5 0.19 8.49 7.57
N ARG A 6 -1.02 8.28 7.06
CA ARG A 6 -1.41 8.51 5.67
C ARG A 6 -2.47 9.60 5.62
N LYS A 7 -2.63 10.24 4.46
CA LYS A 7 -3.64 11.29 4.22
C LYS A 7 -5.05 10.88 4.67
N GLU A 8 -5.38 9.60 4.58
CA GLU A 8 -6.73 9.10 4.89
C GLU A 8 -6.80 8.24 6.15
N ASN A 9 -5.68 7.74 6.71
CA ASN A 9 -5.70 6.83 7.87
C ASN A 9 -4.39 6.78 8.66
N LYS A 10 -4.48 6.54 9.97
CA LYS A 10 -3.35 6.25 10.86
C LYS A 10 -3.38 4.77 11.28
N ALA A 11 -2.23 4.10 11.26
CA ALA A 11 -2.08 2.72 11.70
C ALA A 11 -0.88 2.59 12.64
N GLU A 12 -1.00 1.75 13.66
CA GLU A 12 0.07 1.45 14.60
C GLU A 12 0.10 -0.04 14.93
N GLY A 13 1.27 -0.57 15.27
CA GLY A 13 1.42 -1.99 15.59
C GLY A 13 2.74 -2.30 16.29
N LYS A 14 2.90 -3.53 16.77
CA LYS A 14 4.12 -3.97 17.48
C LYS A 14 4.97 -4.89 16.62
N CYS A 15 4.33 -5.77 15.85
CA CYS A 15 4.96 -6.82 15.09
C CYS A 15 5.12 -6.44 13.61
N LEU A 16 6.15 -6.99 12.96
CA LEU A 16 6.41 -6.75 11.54
C LEU A 16 5.29 -7.32 10.65
N ILE A 17 4.69 -8.44 11.04
CA ILE A 17 3.58 -9.05 10.29
C ILE A 17 2.35 -8.12 10.23
N GLU A 18 2.03 -7.47 11.35
CA GLU A 18 0.95 -6.47 11.43
C GLU A 18 1.24 -5.26 10.54
N ALA A 19 2.52 -4.90 10.39
CA ALA A 19 2.95 -3.83 9.49
C ALA A 19 2.69 -4.17 8.03
N LEU A 20 2.92 -5.42 7.63
CA LEU A 20 2.69 -5.89 6.27
C LEU A 20 1.20 -5.95 5.94
N ASP A 21 0.36 -6.44 6.86
CA ASP A 21 -1.09 -6.50 6.70
C ASP A 21 -1.73 -5.09 6.65
N ALA A 22 -1.12 -4.10 7.33
CA ALA A 22 -1.59 -2.72 7.32
C ALA A 22 -1.23 -1.93 6.03
N ILE A 23 -0.57 -2.56 5.06
CA ILE A 23 -0.28 -1.93 3.76
C ILE A 23 -1.56 -1.90 2.93
N LEU A 24 -2.03 -0.69 2.60
CA LEU A 24 -3.17 -0.52 1.71
C LEU A 24 -2.76 -0.90 0.28
N PRO A 25 -3.58 -1.70 -0.43
CA PRO A 25 -3.29 -2.07 -1.81
C PRO A 25 -3.32 -0.81 -2.70
N PRO A 26 -2.38 -0.66 -3.65
CA PRO A 26 -2.40 0.45 -4.58
C PRO A 26 -3.58 0.34 -5.54
N THR A 27 -4.09 1.49 -5.99
CA THR A 27 -5.14 1.52 -7.01
C THR A 27 -4.59 0.96 -8.33
N ARG A 28 -5.20 -0.13 -8.81
CA ARG A 28 -4.88 -0.69 -10.12
C ARG A 28 -5.25 0.33 -11.20
N PRO A 29 -4.34 0.66 -12.15
CA PRO A 29 -4.61 1.68 -13.15
C PRO A 29 -5.46 1.13 -14.31
N THR A 30 -6.68 0.65 -14.04
CA THR A 30 -7.61 0.12 -15.06
C THR A 30 -8.13 1.20 -15.99
N ASP A 31 -8.18 2.45 -15.53
CA ASP A 31 -8.67 3.59 -16.33
C ASP A 31 -7.60 4.14 -17.28
N LYS A 32 -6.36 3.67 -17.17
CA LYS A 32 -5.26 4.06 -18.05
C LYS A 32 -5.13 3.06 -19.19
N ALA A 33 -4.74 3.56 -20.35
CA ALA A 33 -4.47 2.71 -21.50
C ALA A 33 -3.35 1.69 -21.18
N LEU A 34 -3.51 0.47 -21.69
CA LEU A 34 -2.55 -0.63 -21.52
C LEU A 34 -1.13 -0.17 -21.94
N ARG A 35 -0.15 -0.48 -21.09
CA ARG A 35 1.28 -0.28 -21.36
C ARG A 35 2.00 -1.55 -20.96
N LEU A 36 2.60 -2.23 -21.92
CA LEU A 36 3.40 -3.43 -21.70
C LEU A 36 4.80 -3.17 -22.30
N PRO A 37 5.82 -2.89 -21.46
CA PRO A 37 7.18 -2.71 -21.96
C PRO A 37 7.73 -4.05 -22.48
N LEU A 38 8.42 -4.00 -23.61
CA LEU A 38 9.14 -5.15 -24.16
C LEU A 38 10.44 -5.34 -23.38
N GLN A 39 10.78 -6.59 -23.09
CA GLN A 39 12.02 -6.97 -22.39
C GLN A 39 13.18 -7.14 -23.37
#